data_AF-A0A817GY65-F1
#
_entry.id   AF-A0A817GY65-F1
#
_cell.length_a   1.000
_cell.length_b   1.000
_cell.length_c   1.000
_cell.angle_alpha   90.00
_cell.angle_beta   90.00
_cell.angle_gamma   90.00
#
_symmetry.space_group_name_H-M   'P 1'
#
loop_
_entity.id
_entity.type
_entity.pdbx_description
1 polymer ?
#
loop_
_entity_poly.entity_id
_entity_poly.type
_entity_poly.pdbx_seq_one_letter_code
_entity_poly.pdbx_strand_id
1 'polypeptide(L)'
;MSMVGLNLLAKLNRIICSAKHVDPQVPFGGVNVIFFGDYLQYRPVYDAPLHTDFLLPSKKKSGKLPTEKEIQQRVARSLILQINCVVKLTQQMRTEDPRYLQLLERLHHSQCNYDDYELVLTRVVGQSSVGSLRDEPWNKAPILVFRNEVRTQLNNKAAIHKAAEIGQAPMACVAQDTCKGKSIEDPTLIKKLLELSDSKTEHLPGLLPLVPGMPVILTQNIAIELGLINGMNGIFRQLVYEEDPVSTDVLSETFPNNTRYIRRPLYALIEIVRSKIECNFEHLQSNLVPIPLMEQTFRINIADVLPKDKKLKSNHKAILSIKQRALPLVPAYCITTHKSQGQTLSDVVIDLKLPNETDDIAAIYVPLSPVKRLADLIILRHFDYTFLTMKPSKSQLAEIERLDKLYLETQKRFIEWF
;
A
#
# COMPACT_ATOMS: atom_id res chain seq x y z
N MET A 1 0.85 4.11 -13.57
CA MET A 1 -0.36 4.44 -14.34
C MET A 1 -1.58 3.63 -13.88
N SER A 2 -1.45 2.31 -13.67
CA SER A 2 -2.59 1.44 -13.33
C SER A 2 -3.38 1.85 -12.09
N MET A 3 -2.71 2.41 -11.07
CA MET A 3 -3.34 2.90 -9.84
C MET A 3 -3.86 4.34 -9.94
N VAL A 4 -3.74 4.99 -11.10
CA VAL A 4 -4.35 6.31 -11.35
C VAL A 4 -5.79 6.07 -11.80
N GLY A 5 -6.73 6.69 -11.10
CA GLY A 5 -8.14 6.60 -11.45
C GLY A 5 -8.61 7.77 -12.30
N LEU A 6 -9.74 7.56 -12.98
CA LEU A 6 -10.34 8.55 -13.88
C LEU A 6 -10.78 9.83 -13.14
N ASN A 7 -11.22 9.75 -11.88
CA ASN A 7 -11.58 10.97 -11.14
C ASN A 7 -10.35 11.81 -10.81
N LEU A 8 -9.25 11.16 -10.41
CA LEU A 8 -7.99 11.86 -10.18
C LEU A 8 -7.50 12.56 -11.46
N LEU A 9 -7.56 11.87 -12.59
CA LEU A 9 -7.14 12.43 -13.88
C LEU A 9 -8.02 13.61 -14.32
N ALA A 10 -9.34 13.50 -14.19
CA ALA A 10 -10.26 14.60 -14.48
C ALA A 10 -9.96 15.83 -13.62
N LYS A 11 -9.73 15.61 -12.32
CA LYS A 11 -9.37 16.67 -11.38
C LYS A 11 -8.05 17.33 -11.76
N LEU A 12 -7.04 16.55 -12.14
CA LEU A 12 -5.74 17.05 -12.59
C LEU A 12 -5.88 17.93 -13.83
N ASN A 13 -6.60 17.45 -14.85
CA ASN A 13 -6.89 18.23 -16.06
C ASN A 13 -7.52 19.59 -15.72
N ARG A 14 -8.59 19.57 -14.91
CA ARG A 14 -9.30 20.79 -14.50
C ARG A 14 -8.40 21.78 -13.76
N ILE A 15 -7.57 21.30 -12.83
CA ILE A 15 -6.65 22.15 -12.06
C ILE A 15 -5.61 22.79 -12.99
N ILE A 16 -5.02 22.02 -13.90
CA ILE A 16 -3.99 22.55 -14.81
C ILE A 16 -4.59 23.56 -15.79
N CYS A 17 -5.75 23.28 -16.41
CA CYS A 17 -6.41 24.23 -17.30
C CYS A 17 -6.75 25.53 -16.55
N SER A 18 -7.28 25.42 -15.33
CA SER A 18 -7.59 26.58 -14.49
C SER A 18 -6.35 27.38 -14.10
N ALA A 19 -5.26 26.72 -13.73
CA ALA A 19 -4.02 27.38 -13.33
C ALA A 19 -3.32 28.09 -14.50
N LYS A 20 -3.46 27.56 -15.71
CA LYS A 20 -2.90 28.16 -16.92
C LYS A 20 -3.82 29.17 -17.61
N HIS A 21 -5.03 29.39 -17.08
CA HIS A 21 -6.06 30.23 -17.70
C HIS A 21 -6.36 29.87 -19.17
N VAL A 22 -6.36 28.58 -19.47
CA VAL A 22 -6.65 28.04 -20.82
C VAL A 22 -8.07 27.48 -20.85
N ASP A 23 -8.67 27.45 -22.04
CA ASP A 23 -9.95 26.77 -22.29
C ASP A 23 -9.92 25.33 -21.70
N PRO A 24 -10.91 24.94 -20.89
CA PRO A 24 -11.06 23.58 -20.36
C PRO A 24 -11.03 22.45 -21.41
N GLN A 25 -11.30 22.77 -22.68
CA GLN A 25 -11.23 21.83 -23.81
C GLN A 25 -9.80 21.49 -24.21
N VAL A 26 -8.81 22.31 -23.86
CA VAL A 26 -7.40 22.02 -24.16
C VAL A 26 -6.91 20.94 -23.19
N PRO A 27 -6.55 19.73 -23.65
CA PRO A 27 -6.07 18.66 -22.79
C PRO A 27 -4.89 19.12 -21.92
N PHE A 28 -5.02 18.94 -20.61
CA PHE A 28 -4.07 19.34 -19.58
C PHE A 28 -3.53 20.77 -19.75
N GLY A 29 -4.34 21.70 -20.24
CA GLY A 29 -3.94 23.08 -20.51
C GLY A 29 -2.73 23.20 -21.45
N GLY A 30 -2.54 22.23 -22.36
CA GLY A 30 -1.43 22.19 -23.31
C GLY A 30 -0.10 21.75 -22.69
N VAL A 31 -0.11 21.11 -21.51
CA VAL A 31 1.08 20.50 -20.91
C VAL A 31 1.32 19.12 -21.53
N ASN A 32 2.57 18.82 -21.87
CA ASN A 32 2.96 17.46 -22.28
C ASN A 32 2.86 16.52 -21.07
N VAL A 33 2.04 15.48 -21.19
CA VAL A 33 1.84 14.49 -20.14
C VAL A 33 2.47 13.17 -20.56
N ILE A 34 3.39 12.67 -19.74
CA ILE A 34 4.03 11.36 -19.93
C ILE A 34 3.52 10.43 -18.85
N PHE A 35 2.97 9.29 -19.27
CA PHE A 35 2.47 8.27 -18.36
C PHE A 35 3.42 7.07 -18.32
N PHE A 36 3.72 6.60 -17.10
CA PHE A 36 4.49 5.38 -16.88
C PHE A 36 3.67 4.37 -16.08
N GLY A 37 3.63 3.13 -16.54
CA GLY A 37 3.05 2.02 -15.78
C GLY A 37 2.67 0.83 -16.62
N ASP A 38 2.16 -0.17 -15.93
CA ASP A 38 1.75 -1.45 -16.48
C ASP A 38 0.31 -1.72 -16.03
N TYR A 39 -0.59 -1.94 -16.99
CA TYR A 39 -2.00 -2.14 -16.75
C TYR A 39 -2.33 -3.46 -16.04
N LEU A 40 -1.39 -4.41 -15.96
CA LEU A 40 -1.57 -5.67 -15.21
C LEU A 40 -1.21 -5.56 -13.72
N GLN A 41 -0.75 -4.40 -13.28
CA GLN A 41 -0.61 -4.09 -11.86
C GLN A 41 -1.95 -3.65 -11.25
N TYR A 42 -1.99 -3.40 -9.94
CA TYR A 42 -3.24 -3.10 -9.25
C TYR A 42 -3.98 -1.90 -9.87
N ARG A 43 -5.30 -2.04 -9.94
CA ARG A 43 -6.28 -1.01 -10.30
C ARG A 43 -6.33 0.09 -9.22
N PRO A 44 -6.87 1.28 -9.53
CA PRO A 44 -6.98 2.34 -8.54
C PRO A 44 -7.97 1.96 -7.44
N VAL A 45 -7.62 2.29 -6.19
CA VAL A 45 -8.46 2.03 -5.02
C VAL A 45 -9.56 3.11 -4.94
N TYR A 46 -10.83 2.70 -4.84
CA TYR A 46 -12.01 3.57 -4.79
C TYR A 46 -12.24 4.50 -6.00
N ASP A 47 -11.56 4.25 -7.13
CA ASP A 47 -11.75 5.00 -8.36
C ASP A 47 -11.94 4.04 -9.56
N ALA A 48 -12.41 4.57 -10.69
CA ALA A 48 -12.55 3.82 -11.92
C ALA A 48 -11.19 3.74 -12.65
N PRO A 49 -10.75 2.55 -13.10
CA PRO A 49 -9.53 2.41 -13.89
C PRO A 49 -9.53 3.22 -15.17
N LEU A 50 -8.36 3.59 -15.68
CA LEU A 50 -8.24 4.35 -16.93
C LEU A 50 -8.79 3.62 -18.16
N HIS A 51 -8.83 2.28 -18.11
CA HIS A 51 -9.39 1.41 -19.14
C HIS A 51 -10.90 1.14 -18.94
N THR A 52 -11.59 1.94 -18.11
CA THR A 52 -13.05 1.77 -17.95
C THR A 52 -13.75 2.00 -19.28
N ASP A 53 -14.60 1.05 -19.65
CA ASP A 53 -15.45 1.14 -20.84
C ASP A 53 -16.84 1.65 -20.45
N PHE A 54 -17.19 2.83 -20.95
CA PHE A 54 -18.49 3.49 -20.71
C PHE A 54 -19.55 3.13 -21.76
N LEU A 55 -19.19 2.38 -22.80
CA LEU A 55 -20.10 1.87 -23.83
C LEU A 55 -20.84 0.61 -23.36
N LEU A 56 -20.27 -0.11 -22.39
CA LEU A 56 -20.93 -1.27 -21.78
C LEU A 56 -22.15 -0.80 -20.97
N PRO A 57 -23.32 -1.45 -21.14
CA PRO A 57 -24.52 -1.09 -20.39
C PRO A 57 -24.28 -1.29 -18.90
N SER A 58 -24.40 -0.21 -18.14
CA SER A 58 -24.36 -0.27 -16.68
C SER A 58 -25.57 -1.07 -16.19
N LYS A 59 -25.39 -1.98 -15.23
CA LYS A 59 -26.51 -2.68 -14.55
C LYS A 59 -27.45 -1.72 -13.79
N LYS A 60 -27.16 -0.41 -13.78
CA LYS A 60 -28.06 0.63 -13.25
C LYS A 60 -29.24 0.83 -14.22
N LYS A 61 -30.46 0.81 -13.66
CA LYS A 61 -31.73 1.05 -14.35
C LYS A 61 -31.61 2.15 -15.42
N SER A 62 -31.85 1.76 -16.67
CA SER A 62 -31.98 2.64 -17.84
C SER A 62 -32.99 3.75 -17.53
N GLY A 63 -32.52 4.99 -17.37
CA GLY A 63 -33.39 6.15 -17.15
C GLY A 63 -32.86 7.23 -16.19
N LYS A 64 -31.76 7.03 -15.48
CA LYS A 64 -31.12 8.10 -14.68
C LYS A 64 -30.10 8.87 -15.51
N LEU A 65 -30.18 10.20 -15.46
CA LEU A 65 -29.13 11.10 -15.97
C LEU A 65 -27.77 10.75 -15.34
N PRO A 66 -26.67 10.84 -16.11
CA PRO A 66 -25.34 10.59 -15.57
C PRO A 66 -25.02 11.60 -14.47
N THR A 67 -24.44 11.12 -13.39
CA THR A 67 -23.96 11.97 -12.30
C THR A 67 -22.76 12.81 -12.75
N GLU A 68 -22.49 13.93 -12.09
CA GLU A 68 -21.29 14.76 -12.34
C GLU A 68 -20.01 13.91 -12.31
N LYS A 69 -19.92 12.98 -11.36
CA LYS A 69 -18.80 12.03 -11.27
C LYS A 69 -18.65 11.18 -12.54
N GLU A 70 -19.75 10.62 -13.05
CA GLU A 70 -19.73 9.81 -14.27
C GLU A 70 -19.37 10.66 -15.52
N ILE A 71 -19.82 11.91 -15.57
CA ILE A 71 -19.44 12.86 -16.63
C ILE A 71 -17.93 13.14 -16.59
N GLN A 72 -17.40 13.48 -15.42
CA GLN A 72 -15.97 13.74 -15.25
C GLN A 72 -15.11 12.52 -15.60
N GLN A 73 -15.55 11.31 -15.24
CA GLN A 73 -14.86 10.08 -15.63
C GLN A 73 -14.86 9.84 -17.15
N ARG A 74 -15.96 10.16 -17.84
CA ARG A 74 -16.02 10.09 -19.32
C ARG A 74 -15.09 11.09 -19.99
N VAL A 75 -15.01 12.32 -19.47
CA VAL A 75 -14.05 13.34 -19.94
C VAL A 75 -12.62 12.83 -19.75
N ALA A 76 -12.27 12.33 -18.56
CA ALA A 76 -10.95 11.75 -18.30
C ALA A 76 -10.65 10.56 -19.23
N ARG A 77 -11.63 9.72 -19.54
CA ARG A 77 -11.43 8.62 -20.50
C ARG A 77 -11.14 9.13 -21.90
N SER A 78 -11.83 10.18 -22.35
CA SER A 78 -11.53 10.86 -23.62
C SER A 78 -10.07 11.35 -23.66
N LEU A 79 -9.55 11.92 -22.56
CA LEU A 79 -8.15 12.34 -22.47
C LEU A 79 -7.18 11.16 -22.63
N ILE A 80 -7.47 10.01 -22.02
CA ILE A 80 -6.63 8.80 -22.17
C ILE A 80 -6.68 8.24 -23.61
N LEU A 81 -7.82 8.36 -24.28
CA LEU A 81 -7.94 7.94 -25.69
C LEU A 81 -7.14 8.85 -26.64
N GLN A 82 -6.77 10.06 -26.22
CA GLN A 82 -5.94 10.99 -26.99
C GLN A 82 -4.43 10.72 -26.86
N ILE A 83 -4.00 9.68 -26.14
CA ILE A 83 -2.59 9.25 -26.14
C ILE A 83 -2.17 8.96 -27.58
N ASN A 84 -1.11 9.65 -28.04
CA ASN A 84 -0.67 9.68 -29.43
C ASN A 84 0.72 9.06 -29.66
N CYS A 85 1.40 8.68 -28.59
CA CYS A 85 2.74 8.11 -28.62
C CYS A 85 2.84 7.06 -27.51
N VAL A 86 3.25 5.85 -27.86
CA VAL A 86 3.41 4.74 -26.91
C VAL A 86 4.78 4.10 -27.15
N VAL A 87 5.53 3.88 -26.07
CA VAL A 87 6.80 3.15 -26.09
C VAL A 87 6.67 1.97 -25.15
N LYS A 88 7.00 0.76 -25.64
CA LYS A 88 7.05 -0.45 -24.83
C LYS A 88 8.49 -0.82 -24.53
N LEU A 89 8.79 -0.98 -23.25
CA LEU A 89 10.06 -1.56 -22.80
C LEU A 89 9.88 -3.08 -22.77
N THR A 90 10.66 -3.80 -23.58
CA THR A 90 10.58 -5.27 -23.72
C THR A 90 11.64 -6.00 -22.91
N GLN A 91 12.76 -5.34 -22.61
CA GLN A 91 13.82 -5.95 -21.83
C GLN A 91 13.49 -5.89 -20.33
N GLN A 92 13.39 -7.07 -19.72
CA GLN A 92 13.22 -7.22 -18.28
C GLN A 92 14.59 -7.15 -17.59
N MET A 93 14.74 -6.25 -16.61
CA MET A 93 16.03 -5.94 -15.95
C MET A 93 16.11 -6.41 -14.49
N ARG A 94 15.06 -7.03 -13.94
CA ARG A 94 14.95 -7.40 -12.52
C ARG A 94 15.22 -8.88 -12.28
N THR A 95 14.63 -9.75 -13.10
CA THR A 95 14.63 -11.20 -12.92
C THR A 95 15.87 -11.78 -13.58
N GLU A 96 16.70 -12.43 -12.78
CA GLU A 96 17.97 -13.02 -13.21
C GLU A 96 17.81 -14.50 -13.60
N ASP A 97 16.70 -15.13 -13.18
CA ASP A 97 16.36 -16.52 -13.45
C ASP A 97 15.53 -16.65 -14.75
N PRO A 98 16.07 -17.25 -15.83
CA PRO A 98 15.36 -17.37 -17.10
C PRO A 98 14.08 -18.21 -17.02
N ARG A 99 14.07 -19.26 -16.20
CA ARG A 99 12.89 -20.14 -16.07
C ARG A 99 11.78 -19.40 -15.32
N TYR A 100 12.14 -18.64 -14.30
CA TYR A 100 11.19 -17.82 -13.58
C TYR A 100 10.68 -16.64 -14.41
N LEU A 101 11.54 -16.02 -15.21
CA LEU A 101 11.14 -14.95 -16.14
C LEU A 101 10.08 -15.45 -17.12
N GLN A 102 10.28 -16.62 -17.73
CA GLN A 102 9.30 -17.22 -18.65
C GLN A 102 7.94 -17.48 -17.96
N LEU A 103 7.96 -17.91 -16.70
CA LEU A 103 6.73 -18.05 -15.91
C LEU A 103 6.03 -16.70 -15.72
N LEU A 104 6.78 -15.66 -15.34
CA LEU A 104 6.22 -14.31 -15.15
C LEU A 104 5.68 -13.72 -16.45
N GLU A 105 6.32 -13.97 -17.59
CA GLU A 105 5.84 -13.59 -18.92
C GLU A 105 4.55 -14.33 -19.26
N ARG A 106 4.50 -15.66 -19.08
CA ARG A 106 3.26 -16.43 -19.28
C ARG A 106 2.15 -15.95 -18.36
N LEU A 107 2.45 -15.61 -17.11
CA LEU A 107 1.50 -15.03 -16.17
C LEU A 107 0.99 -13.68 -16.66
N HIS A 108 1.89 -12.79 -17.09
CA HIS A 108 1.55 -11.49 -17.70
C HIS A 108 0.64 -11.66 -18.93
N HIS A 109 0.85 -12.68 -19.75
CA HIS A 109 0.01 -12.94 -20.94
C HIS A 109 -1.21 -13.84 -20.66
N SER A 110 -1.46 -14.24 -19.41
CA SER A 110 -2.53 -15.19 -19.03
C SER A 110 -2.45 -16.54 -19.76
N GLN A 111 -1.22 -17.02 -19.96
CA GLN A 111 -0.83 -18.25 -20.65
C GLN A 111 -0.11 -19.23 -19.72
N CYS A 112 -0.23 -19.07 -18.40
CA CYS A 112 0.32 -20.04 -17.45
C CYS A 112 -0.26 -21.43 -17.71
N ASN A 113 0.60 -22.44 -17.56
CA ASN A 113 0.25 -23.85 -17.71
C ASN A 113 0.46 -24.62 -16.40
N TYR A 114 0.23 -25.94 -16.43
CA TYR A 114 0.38 -26.76 -15.23
C TYR A 114 1.84 -26.86 -14.77
N ASP A 115 2.82 -26.83 -15.67
CA ASP A 115 4.24 -26.85 -15.31
C ASP A 115 4.64 -25.59 -14.52
N ASP A 116 4.05 -24.43 -14.85
CA ASP A 116 4.22 -23.19 -14.09
C ASP A 116 3.66 -23.33 -12.67
N TYR A 117 2.52 -24.01 -12.55
CA TYR A 117 1.92 -24.28 -11.25
C TYR A 117 2.76 -25.20 -10.39
N GLU A 118 3.24 -26.32 -10.95
CA GLU A 118 4.15 -27.23 -10.26
C GLU A 118 5.44 -26.52 -9.85
N LEU A 119 5.98 -25.66 -10.71
CA LEU A 119 7.16 -24.86 -10.42
C LEU A 119 6.95 -23.97 -9.20
N VAL A 120 5.82 -23.26 -9.11
CA VAL A 120 5.49 -22.41 -7.96
C VAL A 120 5.19 -23.25 -6.72
N LEU A 121 4.57 -24.42 -6.87
CA LEU A 121 4.31 -25.34 -5.76
C LEU A 121 5.60 -25.79 -5.07
N THR A 122 6.73 -25.91 -5.77
CA THR A 122 8.04 -26.20 -5.15
C THR A 122 8.46 -25.19 -4.07
N ARG A 123 7.87 -23.98 -4.07
CA ARG A 123 8.16 -22.91 -3.11
C ARG A 123 7.13 -22.83 -1.98
N VAL A 124 6.20 -23.77 -1.89
CA VAL A 124 5.22 -23.84 -0.79
C VAL A 124 5.86 -24.45 0.46
N VAL A 125 5.59 -23.87 1.63
CA VAL A 125 6.04 -24.42 2.92
C VAL A 125 5.65 -25.89 3.06
N GLY A 126 6.62 -26.72 3.45
CA GLY A 126 6.47 -28.18 3.56
C GLY A 126 7.12 -28.96 2.41
N GLN A 127 7.47 -28.29 1.30
CA GLN A 127 8.28 -28.89 0.25
C GLN A 127 9.75 -29.02 0.65
N SER A 128 10.45 -30.02 0.12
CA SER A 128 11.87 -30.28 0.42
C SER A 128 12.81 -29.13 0.00
N SER A 129 12.41 -28.35 -1.00
CA SER A 129 13.12 -27.15 -1.49
C SER A 129 12.96 -25.92 -0.58
N VAL A 130 12.13 -26.00 0.45
CA VAL A 130 11.87 -24.89 1.38
C VAL A 130 12.49 -25.20 2.73
N GLY A 131 13.54 -24.45 3.09
CA GLY A 131 14.18 -24.52 4.39
C GLY A 131 13.32 -23.93 5.52
N SER A 132 13.88 -23.90 6.73
CA SER A 132 13.21 -23.30 7.89
C SER A 132 13.02 -21.79 7.70
N LEU A 133 11.82 -21.30 8.01
CA LEU A 133 11.53 -19.86 8.04
C LEU A 133 12.24 -19.11 9.18
N ARG A 134 12.86 -19.83 10.12
CA ARG A 134 13.63 -19.24 11.23
C ARG A 134 15.07 -18.91 10.86
N ASP A 135 15.55 -19.48 9.76
CA ASP A 135 16.92 -19.32 9.31
C ASP A 135 17.05 -18.14 8.34
N GLU A 136 18.27 -17.63 8.16
CA GLU A 136 18.52 -16.61 7.14
C GLU A 136 18.37 -17.21 5.73
N PRO A 137 17.83 -16.46 4.75
CA PRO A 137 17.39 -15.05 4.83
C PRO A 137 15.94 -14.86 5.30
N TRP A 138 15.17 -15.94 5.47
CA TRP A 138 13.72 -15.91 5.67
C TRP A 138 13.26 -15.26 6.97
N ASN A 139 14.07 -15.35 8.02
CA ASN A 139 13.82 -14.67 9.29
C ASN A 139 13.84 -13.14 9.21
N LYS A 140 14.42 -12.58 8.13
CA LYS A 140 14.49 -11.13 7.84
C LYS A 140 13.60 -10.73 6.66
N ALA A 141 13.10 -11.70 5.89
CA ALA A 141 12.28 -11.45 4.72
C ALA A 141 10.90 -10.87 5.12
N PRO A 142 10.40 -9.84 4.43
CA PRO A 142 9.06 -9.32 4.69
C PRO A 142 7.99 -10.32 4.25
N ILE A 143 6.90 -10.36 5.02
CA ILE A 143 5.70 -11.14 4.69
C ILE A 143 4.73 -10.28 3.88
N LEU A 144 4.34 -10.74 2.69
CA LEU A 144 3.30 -10.11 1.88
C LEU A 144 1.93 -10.70 2.19
N VAL A 145 0.97 -9.82 2.47
CA VAL A 145 -0.44 -10.19 2.69
C VAL A 145 -1.38 -9.26 1.95
N PHE A 146 -2.60 -9.71 1.66
CA PHE A 146 -3.56 -8.88 0.92
C PHE A 146 -4.31 -7.85 1.77
N ARG A 147 -4.54 -8.14 3.06
CA ARG A 147 -5.42 -7.34 3.94
C ARG A 147 -4.62 -6.55 4.98
N ASN A 148 -5.00 -5.28 5.18
CA ASN A 148 -4.38 -4.41 6.20
C ASN A 148 -4.55 -4.97 7.61
N GLU A 149 -5.71 -5.57 7.92
CA GLU A 149 -5.97 -6.13 9.26
C GLU A 149 -5.01 -7.29 9.57
N VAL A 150 -4.77 -8.17 8.59
CA VAL A 150 -3.83 -9.29 8.74
C VAL A 150 -2.41 -8.76 8.90
N ARG A 151 -2.03 -7.77 8.09
CA ARG A 151 -0.73 -7.11 8.17
C ARG A 151 -0.49 -6.53 9.57
N THR A 152 -1.45 -5.77 10.10
CA THR A 152 -1.36 -5.15 11.43
C THR A 152 -1.24 -6.21 12.53
N GLN A 153 -2.04 -7.28 12.48
CA GLN A 153 -1.96 -8.35 13.48
C GLN A 153 -0.62 -9.10 13.44
N LEU A 154 -0.11 -9.43 12.25
CA LEU A 154 1.18 -10.10 12.11
C LEU A 154 2.33 -9.21 12.58
N ASN A 155 2.29 -7.93 12.23
CA ASN A 155 3.26 -6.94 12.69
C ASN A 155 3.29 -6.78 14.21
N ASN A 156 2.10 -6.72 14.85
CA ASN A 156 2.01 -6.65 16.31
C ASN A 156 2.61 -7.91 16.97
N LYS A 157 2.28 -9.10 16.45
CA LYS A 157 2.87 -10.37 16.92
C LYS A 157 4.38 -10.43 16.73
N ALA A 158 4.88 -9.98 15.57
CA ALA A 158 6.31 -9.95 15.28
C ALA A 158 7.06 -9.00 16.21
N ALA A 159 6.48 -7.82 16.51
CA ALA A 159 7.05 -6.90 17.49
C ALA A 159 7.09 -7.52 18.90
N ILE A 160 6.01 -8.18 19.34
CA ILE A 160 5.97 -8.88 20.64
C ILE A 160 7.03 -9.98 20.71
N HIS A 161 7.16 -10.78 19.64
CA HIS A 161 8.18 -11.83 19.57
C HIS A 161 9.59 -11.24 19.63
N LYS A 162 9.85 -10.15 18.91
CA LYS A 162 11.15 -9.46 18.94
C LYS A 162 11.47 -8.93 20.34
N ALA A 163 10.48 -8.37 21.04
CA ALA A 163 10.65 -7.90 22.41
C ALA A 163 11.06 -9.04 23.36
N ALA A 164 10.40 -10.20 23.22
CA ALA A 164 10.75 -11.40 23.98
C ALA A 164 12.17 -11.91 23.65
N GLU A 165 12.57 -11.91 22.38
CA GLU A 165 13.90 -12.32 21.91
C GLU A 165 15.02 -11.47 22.53
N ILE A 166 14.81 -10.15 22.64
CA ILE A 166 15.79 -9.24 23.26
C ILE A 166 15.68 -9.15 24.78
N GLY A 167 14.74 -9.87 25.41
CA GLY A 167 14.51 -9.84 26.85
C GLY A 167 14.00 -8.49 27.38
N GLN A 168 13.31 -7.70 26.56
CA GLN A 168 12.75 -6.39 26.95
C GLN A 168 11.23 -6.39 26.84
N ALA A 169 10.56 -5.63 27.71
CA ALA A 169 9.13 -5.40 27.57
C ALA A 169 8.85 -4.54 26.31
N PRO A 170 7.86 -4.89 25.48
CA PRO A 170 7.49 -4.06 24.34
C PRO A 170 6.98 -2.70 24.81
N MET A 171 7.29 -1.65 24.04
CA MET A 171 6.69 -0.33 24.22
C MET A 171 5.60 -0.14 23.16
N ALA A 172 4.50 0.50 23.53
CA ALA A 172 3.46 0.87 22.60
C ALA A 172 3.21 2.39 22.69
N CYS A 173 3.50 3.10 21.60
CA CYS A 173 3.19 4.51 21.49
C CYS A 173 1.67 4.67 21.25
N VAL A 174 1.02 5.44 22.13
CA VAL A 174 -0.42 5.69 22.09
C VAL A 174 -0.69 6.98 21.33
N ALA A 175 -1.57 6.91 20.34
CA ALA A 175 -2.00 8.08 19.59
C ALA A 175 -2.78 9.06 20.48
N GLN A 176 -2.64 10.36 20.19
CA GLN A 176 -3.33 11.43 20.90
C GLN A 176 -4.50 11.92 20.04
N ASP A 177 -5.73 11.58 20.44
CA ASP A 177 -6.93 11.92 19.69
C ASP A 177 -7.68 13.11 20.30
N THR A 178 -8.07 14.05 19.43
CA THR A 178 -8.88 15.21 19.78
C THR A 178 -10.10 15.32 18.87
N CYS A 179 -11.21 15.79 19.42
CA CYS A 179 -12.44 16.08 18.69
C CYS A 179 -12.86 17.52 18.96
N LYS A 180 -13.02 18.33 17.90
CA LYS A 180 -13.32 19.77 18.00
C LYS A 180 -12.37 20.53 18.94
N GLY A 181 -11.08 20.16 18.93
CA GLY A 181 -10.04 20.78 19.74
C GLY A 181 -9.99 20.36 21.21
N LYS A 182 -10.84 19.41 21.64
CA LYS A 182 -10.82 18.84 23.00
C LYS A 182 -10.32 17.41 22.98
N SER A 183 -9.53 17.03 23.98
CA SER A 183 -9.15 15.63 24.19
C SER A 183 -10.38 14.77 24.40
N ILE A 184 -10.34 13.56 23.88
CA ILE A 184 -11.42 12.60 24.08
C ILE A 184 -11.24 11.95 25.44
N GLU A 185 -12.27 12.03 26.28
CA GLU A 185 -12.24 11.48 27.65
C GLU A 185 -13.03 10.17 27.79
N ASP A 186 -13.96 9.89 26.87
CA ASP A 186 -14.79 8.67 26.90
C ASP A 186 -13.93 7.42 26.69
N PRO A 187 -13.76 6.54 27.70
CA PRO A 187 -12.90 5.36 27.61
C PRO A 187 -13.31 4.38 26.51
N THR A 188 -14.63 4.29 26.22
CA THR A 188 -15.14 3.39 25.19
C THR A 188 -14.79 3.87 23.78
N LEU A 189 -14.84 5.18 23.58
CA LEU A 189 -14.44 5.83 22.34
C LEU A 189 -12.92 5.73 22.15
N ILE A 190 -12.13 5.99 23.20
CA ILE A 190 -10.67 5.85 23.17
C ILE A 190 -10.27 4.43 22.76
N LYS A 191 -10.77 3.39 23.46
CA LYS A 191 -10.41 2.00 23.15
C LYS A 191 -10.69 1.67 21.68
N LYS A 192 -11.85 2.07 21.16
CA LYS A 192 -12.22 1.81 19.77
C LYS A 192 -11.38 2.58 18.76
N LEU A 193 -11.01 3.83 19.04
CA LEU A 193 -10.13 4.60 18.17
C LEU A 193 -8.74 3.96 18.07
N LEU A 194 -8.22 3.47 19.21
CA LEU A 194 -6.95 2.76 19.27
C LEU A 194 -6.96 1.42 18.50
N GLU A 195 -8.12 0.77 18.42
CA GLU A 195 -8.34 -0.49 17.69
C GLU A 195 -8.64 -0.30 16.19
N LEU A 196 -8.84 0.93 15.72
CA LEU A 196 -9.07 1.19 14.30
C LEU A 196 -7.85 0.76 13.46
N SER A 197 -8.12 0.16 12.31
CA SER A 197 -7.10 -0.07 11.28
C SER A 197 -6.48 1.27 10.88
N ASP A 198 -5.15 1.30 10.75
CA ASP A 198 -4.39 2.47 10.31
C ASP A 198 -4.87 3.00 8.95
N SER A 199 -5.41 2.13 8.09
CA SER A 199 -6.02 2.54 6.82
C SER A 199 -7.26 3.43 6.96
N LYS A 200 -7.91 3.46 8.14
CA LYS A 200 -9.06 4.31 8.45
C LYS A 200 -8.67 5.59 9.19
N THR A 201 -7.42 5.71 9.60
CA THR A 201 -6.88 6.81 10.39
C THR A 201 -5.75 7.53 9.64
N GLU A 202 -5.89 7.63 8.31
CA GLU A 202 -4.89 8.26 7.41
C GLU A 202 -3.47 7.70 7.60
N HIS A 203 -3.37 6.38 7.81
CA HIS A 203 -2.11 5.65 8.00
C HIS A 203 -1.32 6.05 9.25
N LEU A 204 -1.98 6.59 10.27
CA LEU A 204 -1.44 6.75 11.61
C LEU A 204 -2.04 5.68 12.53
N PRO A 205 -1.25 4.74 13.06
CA PRO A 205 -1.78 3.71 13.96
C PRO A 205 -2.17 4.30 15.32
N GLY A 206 -3.30 3.84 15.87
CA GLY A 206 -3.71 4.20 17.23
C GLY A 206 -2.75 3.68 18.31
N LEU A 207 -2.27 2.44 18.14
CA LEU A 207 -1.21 1.85 18.95
C LEU A 207 -0.07 1.40 18.04
N LEU A 208 1.11 1.99 18.23
CA LEU A 208 2.32 1.64 17.50
C LEU A 208 3.28 0.86 18.41
N PRO A 209 3.45 -0.46 18.23
CA PRO A 209 4.47 -1.20 18.95
C PRO A 209 5.86 -0.82 18.47
N LEU A 210 6.76 -0.60 19.42
CA LEU A 210 8.14 -0.16 19.21
C LEU A 210 9.08 -1.02 20.04
N VAL A 211 10.06 -1.60 19.34
CA VAL A 211 11.09 -2.49 19.89
C VAL A 211 12.40 -2.17 19.17
N PRO A 212 13.48 -1.80 19.88
CA PRO A 212 14.75 -1.49 19.23
C PRO A 212 15.20 -2.57 18.25
N GLY A 213 15.63 -2.16 17.05
CA GLY A 213 16.05 -3.04 15.96
C GLY A 213 14.93 -3.55 15.05
N MET A 214 13.66 -3.22 15.31
CA MET A 214 12.57 -3.63 14.41
C MET A 214 12.54 -2.81 13.12
N PRO A 215 12.20 -3.43 11.97
CA PRO A 215 11.96 -2.72 10.73
C PRO A 215 10.66 -1.92 10.80
N VAL A 216 10.70 -0.69 10.32
CA VAL A 216 9.55 0.22 10.22
C VAL A 216 9.50 0.83 8.83
N ILE A 217 8.33 1.31 8.45
CA ILE A 217 8.11 2.04 7.20
C ILE A 217 7.41 3.36 7.50
N LEU A 218 7.90 4.43 6.86
CA LEU A 218 7.29 5.75 6.93
C LEU A 218 5.93 5.74 6.21
N THR A 219 4.90 6.28 6.85
CA THR A 219 3.54 6.33 6.28
C THR A 219 3.19 7.67 5.65
N GLN A 220 4.03 8.70 5.87
CA GLN A 220 3.80 10.06 5.40
C GLN A 220 5.04 10.64 4.73
N ASN A 221 4.82 11.63 3.86
CA ASN A 221 5.91 12.46 3.32
C ASN A 221 6.27 13.52 4.36
N ILE A 222 7.50 13.49 4.86
CA ILE A 222 7.99 14.41 5.89
C ILE A 222 8.89 15.47 5.24
N ALA A 223 9.90 15.03 4.50
CA ALA A 223 10.87 15.88 3.82
C ALA A 223 11.32 15.17 2.53
N ILE A 224 10.65 15.48 1.41
CA ILE A 224 10.81 14.77 0.14
C ILE A 224 12.23 14.97 -0.40
N GLU A 225 12.75 16.19 -0.27
CA GLU A 225 14.10 16.61 -0.63
C GLU A 225 15.20 15.82 0.09
N LEU A 226 14.94 15.43 1.34
CA LEU A 226 15.84 14.59 2.14
C LEU A 226 15.62 13.07 1.91
N GLY A 227 14.65 12.72 1.07
CA GLY A 227 14.24 11.36 0.80
C GLY A 227 13.25 10.79 1.82
N LEU A 228 12.82 11.53 2.85
CA LEU A 228 11.87 11.06 3.88
C LEU A 228 10.44 11.05 3.34
N ILE A 229 10.12 10.01 2.58
CA ILE A 229 8.85 9.82 1.87
C ILE A 229 8.05 8.62 2.38
N ASN A 230 6.75 8.63 2.14
CA ASN A 230 5.88 7.49 2.40
C ASN A 230 6.38 6.24 1.65
N GLY A 231 6.54 5.14 2.37
CA GLY A 231 7.07 3.88 1.86
C GLY A 231 8.57 3.67 2.10
N MET A 232 9.27 4.65 2.65
CA MET A 232 10.68 4.50 3.00
C MET A 232 10.85 3.60 4.22
N ASN A 233 11.68 2.56 4.08
CA ASN A 233 12.03 1.63 5.15
C ASN A 233 13.14 2.20 6.04
N GLY A 234 13.09 1.86 7.31
CA GLY A 234 14.14 2.15 8.28
C GLY A 234 14.14 1.15 9.44
N ILE A 235 15.13 1.26 10.31
CA ILE A 235 15.25 0.47 11.53
C ILE A 235 14.98 1.38 12.72
N PHE A 236 14.00 1.03 13.54
CA PHE A 236 13.72 1.78 14.76
C PHE A 236 14.83 1.56 15.79
N ARG A 237 15.39 2.65 16.32
CA ARG A 237 16.48 2.61 17.31
C ARG A 237 16.00 3.00 18.71
N GLN A 238 15.33 4.15 18.83
CA GLN A 238 14.92 4.67 20.13
C GLN A 238 13.68 5.55 20.01
N LEU A 239 12.85 5.55 21.05
CA LEU A 239 11.77 6.52 21.23
C LEU A 239 12.21 7.55 22.26
N VAL A 240 12.03 8.83 21.95
CA VAL A 240 12.20 9.93 22.89
C VAL A 240 10.82 10.42 23.30
N TYR A 241 10.57 10.52 24.60
CA TYR A 241 9.27 10.82 25.18
C TYR A 241 9.45 11.55 26.51
N GLU A 242 8.43 12.31 26.92
CA GLU A 242 8.42 12.97 28.24
C GLU A 242 8.21 11.94 29.35
N GLU A 243 8.88 12.11 30.50
CA GLU A 243 8.66 11.29 31.70
C GLU A 243 7.27 11.52 32.28
N ASP A 244 6.27 10.87 31.69
CA ASP A 244 4.93 10.74 32.23
C ASP A 244 4.81 9.42 33.02
N PRO A 245 3.83 9.22 33.92
CA PRO A 245 3.61 7.92 34.52
C PRO A 245 3.25 6.94 33.40
N VAL A 246 4.20 6.07 33.05
CA VAL A 246 3.98 4.95 32.15
C VAL A 246 2.82 4.14 32.74
N SER A 247 1.68 4.19 32.08
CA SER A 247 0.53 3.38 32.48
C SER A 247 0.75 1.97 31.96
N THR A 248 0.62 0.99 32.86
CA THR A 248 0.51 -0.43 32.53
C THR A 248 -0.96 -0.86 32.43
N ASP A 249 -1.90 0.09 32.44
CA ASP A 249 -3.31 -0.23 32.25
C ASP A 249 -3.48 -0.86 30.88
N VAL A 250 -4.14 -2.01 30.82
CA VAL A 250 -4.32 -2.76 29.59
C VAL A 250 -5.22 -1.96 28.65
N LEU A 251 -4.60 -1.23 27.71
CA LEU A 251 -5.30 -0.49 26.66
C LEU A 251 -5.71 -1.38 25.50
N SER A 252 -5.09 -2.55 25.37
CA SER A 252 -5.41 -3.52 24.35
C SER A 252 -5.09 -4.94 24.81
N GLU A 253 -5.99 -5.87 24.54
CA GLU A 253 -5.78 -7.31 24.71
C GLU A 253 -4.74 -7.88 23.74
N THR A 254 -4.30 -7.08 22.76
CA THR A 254 -3.32 -7.49 21.75
C THR A 254 -1.91 -7.62 22.30
N PHE A 255 -1.57 -6.83 23.33
CA PHE A 255 -0.22 -6.73 23.85
C PHE A 255 -0.11 -7.38 25.24
N PRO A 256 1.06 -7.95 25.61
CA PRO A 256 1.26 -8.54 26.93
C PRO A 256 1.06 -7.53 28.07
N ASN A 257 0.69 -8.00 29.27
CA ASN A 257 0.42 -7.14 30.43
C ASN A 257 1.63 -6.30 30.89
N ASN A 258 2.85 -6.70 30.55
CA ASN A 258 4.06 -5.92 30.88
C ASN A 258 4.38 -4.83 29.85
N THR A 259 3.50 -4.60 28.86
CA THR A 259 3.70 -3.58 27.82
C THR A 259 3.69 -2.18 28.43
N ARG A 260 4.68 -1.36 28.06
CA ARG A 260 4.78 0.04 28.48
C ARG A 260 4.04 0.93 27.48
N TYR A 261 2.91 1.51 27.89
CA TYR A 261 2.16 2.44 27.04
C TYR A 261 2.68 3.87 27.19
N ILE A 262 3.20 4.44 26.10
CA ILE A 262 3.79 5.78 26.06
C ILE A 262 2.78 6.76 25.48
N ARG A 263 2.29 7.71 26.30
CA ARG A 263 1.26 8.69 25.92
C ARG A 263 1.79 10.05 25.47
N ARG A 264 3.04 10.40 25.82
CA ARG A 264 3.71 11.66 25.45
C ARG A 264 5.03 11.43 24.68
N PRO A 265 4.97 10.79 23.51
CA PRO A 265 6.12 10.71 22.61
C PRO A 265 6.50 12.10 22.07
N LEU A 266 7.80 12.34 21.89
CA LEU A 266 8.33 13.55 21.25
C LEU A 266 8.76 13.25 19.81
N TYR A 267 9.58 12.23 19.62
CA TYR A 267 10.03 11.75 18.30
C TYR A 267 10.62 10.33 18.39
N ALA A 268 10.74 9.65 17.26
CA ALA A 268 11.42 8.37 17.14
C ALA A 268 12.71 8.52 16.34
N LEU A 269 13.81 7.93 16.80
CA LEU A 269 15.07 7.85 16.08
C LEU A 269 15.06 6.62 15.18
N ILE A 270 15.07 6.85 13.87
CA ILE A 270 15.01 5.81 12.84
C ILE A 270 16.30 5.85 12.03
N GLU A 271 16.95 4.70 11.87
CA GLU A 271 18.07 4.55 10.96
C GLU A 271 17.58 4.30 9.54
N ILE A 272 17.94 5.18 8.61
CA ILE A 272 17.51 5.14 7.21
C ILE A 272 18.74 5.19 6.30
N VAL A 273 19.22 4.02 5.91
CA VAL A 273 20.43 3.86 5.06
C VAL A 273 20.35 4.60 3.73
N ARG A 274 19.14 4.77 3.19
CA ARG A 274 18.89 5.45 1.90
C ARG A 274 18.57 6.94 2.04
N SER A 275 18.63 7.51 3.25
CA SER A 275 18.38 8.94 3.42
C SER A 275 19.51 9.73 2.75
N LYS A 276 19.17 10.85 2.12
CA LYS A 276 20.18 11.77 1.55
C LYS A 276 20.72 12.75 2.60
N ILE A 277 20.54 12.41 3.87
CA ILE A 277 20.86 13.29 4.97
C ILE A 277 22.35 13.09 5.26
N GLU A 278 23.16 13.98 4.71
CA GLU A 278 24.58 14.09 5.06
C GLU A 278 24.69 14.73 6.46
N CYS A 279 24.53 13.94 7.51
CA CYS A 279 24.77 14.41 8.87
C CYS A 279 26.27 14.40 9.18
N ASN A 280 26.96 15.53 8.96
CA ASN A 280 28.22 15.85 9.62
C ASN A 280 27.97 16.51 11.00
N PHE A 281 27.05 15.98 11.81
CA PHE A 281 26.89 16.41 13.20
C PHE A 281 27.84 15.57 14.06
N GLU A 282 28.73 16.22 14.82
CA GLU A 282 29.84 15.57 15.59
C GLU A 282 29.40 14.45 16.55
N HIS A 283 28.09 14.32 16.83
CA HIS A 283 27.54 13.36 17.79
C HIS A 283 26.38 12.49 17.26
N LEU A 284 25.97 12.65 15.99
CA LEU A 284 24.90 11.83 15.42
C LEU A 284 25.51 10.81 14.45
N GLN A 285 25.33 9.52 14.72
CA GLN A 285 25.72 8.46 13.79
C GLN A 285 25.05 8.72 12.43
N SER A 286 25.84 8.58 11.35
CA SER A 286 25.35 8.72 9.98
C SER A 286 24.06 7.91 9.78
N ASN A 287 23.07 8.48 9.10
CA ASN A 287 21.76 7.88 8.78
C ASN A 287 20.73 7.77 9.91
N LEU A 288 20.97 8.30 11.12
CA LEU A 288 19.95 8.36 12.17
C LEU A 288 19.09 9.61 12.04
N VAL A 289 17.78 9.44 11.87
CA VAL A 289 16.85 10.53 11.57
C VAL A 289 15.78 10.63 12.67
N PRO A 290 15.58 11.81 13.28
CA PRO A 290 14.47 12.04 14.20
C PRO A 290 13.17 12.22 13.39
N ILE A 291 12.23 11.31 13.62
CA ILE A 291 10.89 11.33 13.02
C ILE A 291 9.91 11.92 14.02
N PRO A 292 9.37 13.14 13.77
CA PRO A 292 8.43 13.79 14.66
C PRO A 292 7.03 13.18 14.54
N LEU A 293 6.17 13.50 15.51
CA LEU A 293 4.74 13.23 15.39
C LEU A 293 4.11 14.09 14.30
N MET A 294 3.10 13.53 13.64
CA MET A 294 2.26 14.23 12.67
C MET A 294 0.81 14.21 13.11
N GLU A 295 0.06 15.18 12.61
CA GLU A 295 -1.37 15.30 12.85
C GLU A 295 -2.13 14.97 11.57
N GLN A 296 -3.12 14.09 11.67
CA GLN A 296 -4.05 13.79 10.58
C GLN A 296 -5.49 13.89 11.09
N THR A 297 -6.39 14.31 10.21
CA THR A 297 -7.82 14.39 10.53
C THR A 297 -8.58 13.38 9.70
N PHE A 298 -9.28 12.47 10.37
CA PHE A 298 -10.13 11.47 9.73
C PHE A 298 -11.56 11.55 10.27
N ARG A 299 -12.48 10.94 9.51
CA ARG A 299 -13.91 10.94 9.82
C ARG A 299 -14.39 9.53 10.15
N ILE A 300 -15.08 9.39 11.27
CA ILE A 300 -15.67 8.12 11.70
C ILE A 300 -17.18 8.28 11.87
N ASN A 301 -17.93 7.23 11.55
CA ASN A 301 -19.35 7.18 11.85
C ASN A 301 -19.54 6.73 13.30
N ILE A 302 -20.32 7.47 14.09
CA ILE A 302 -20.63 7.12 15.48
C ILE A 302 -21.22 5.71 15.58
N ALA A 303 -21.98 5.27 14.58
CA ALA A 303 -22.57 3.94 14.55
C ALA A 303 -21.55 2.80 14.51
N ASP A 304 -20.34 3.04 13.98
CA ASP A 304 -19.25 2.06 13.95
C ASP A 304 -18.55 1.97 15.33
N VAL A 305 -18.82 2.96 16.20
CA VAL A 305 -18.11 3.18 17.46
C VAL A 305 -19.02 3.02 18.69
N LEU A 306 -20.34 3.06 18.57
CA LEU A 306 -21.24 2.74 19.68
C LEU A 306 -21.52 1.23 19.78
N PRO A 307 -21.76 0.68 20.99
CA PRO A 307 -22.29 -0.68 21.16
C PRO A 307 -23.62 -0.84 20.41
N LYS A 308 -23.86 -2.03 19.84
CA LYS A 308 -25.06 -2.32 19.02
C LYS A 308 -26.39 -2.02 19.74
N ASP A 309 -26.40 -2.02 21.07
CA ASP A 309 -27.58 -1.81 21.92
C ASP A 309 -27.94 -0.33 22.14
N LYS A 310 -27.07 0.62 21.75
CA LYS A 310 -27.34 2.08 21.78
C LYS A 310 -27.37 2.68 20.38
N LYS A 311 -27.89 1.95 19.38
CA LYS A 311 -28.20 2.55 18.08
C LYS A 311 -29.26 3.64 18.30
N LEU A 312 -28.85 4.91 18.17
CA LEU A 312 -29.79 6.03 18.12
C LEU A 312 -30.84 5.71 17.04
N LYS A 313 -32.12 5.80 17.39
CA LYS A 313 -33.27 5.71 16.46
C LYS A 313 -33.36 6.93 15.51
N SER A 314 -32.24 7.56 15.19
CA SER A 314 -32.15 8.71 14.30
C SER A 314 -31.50 8.28 12.98
N ASN A 315 -32.19 8.56 11.87
CA ASN A 315 -31.71 8.33 10.50
C ASN A 315 -30.51 9.20 10.10
N HIS A 316 -29.95 9.99 11.02
CA HIS A 316 -28.75 10.80 10.75
C HIS A 316 -27.49 10.03 11.15
N LYS A 317 -26.68 9.66 10.14
CA LYS A 317 -25.29 9.24 10.33
C LYS A 317 -24.51 10.39 10.96
N ALA A 318 -24.37 10.39 12.28
CA ALA A 318 -23.53 11.35 12.97
C ALA A 318 -22.07 10.99 12.69
N ILE A 319 -21.35 11.88 12.01
CA ILE A 319 -19.94 11.73 11.64
C ILE A 319 -19.11 12.56 12.61
N LEU A 320 -18.16 11.93 13.30
CA LEU A 320 -17.16 12.62 14.10
C LEU A 320 -15.92 12.90 13.26
N SER A 321 -15.35 14.09 13.43
CA SER A 321 -14.05 14.46 12.87
C SER A 321 -13.02 14.36 13.99
N ILE A 322 -12.15 13.36 13.91
CA ILE A 322 -11.10 13.12 14.89
C ILE A 322 -9.79 13.61 14.30
N LYS A 323 -9.08 14.43 15.08
CA LYS A 323 -7.71 14.83 14.79
C LYS A 323 -6.79 14.01 15.67
N GLN A 324 -6.00 13.15 15.03
CA GLN A 324 -5.06 12.25 15.68
C GLN A 324 -3.64 12.75 15.50
N ARG A 325 -2.88 12.77 16.59
CA ARG A 325 -1.45 13.07 16.61
C ARG A 325 -0.68 11.80 17.00
N ALA A 326 0.16 11.30 16.09
CA ALA A 326 0.92 10.06 16.27
C ALA A 326 2.20 10.04 15.42
N LEU A 327 3.08 9.07 15.64
CA LEU A 327 4.24 8.86 14.79
C LEU A 327 3.81 8.31 13.42
N PRO A 328 4.31 8.86 12.30
CA PRO A 328 4.00 8.41 10.93
C PRO A 328 4.79 7.14 10.56
N LEU A 329 4.70 6.12 11.40
CA LEU A 329 5.46 4.88 11.32
C LEU A 329 4.54 3.69 11.52
N VAL A 330 4.81 2.60 10.81
CA VAL A 330 4.22 1.28 11.08
C VAL A 330 5.31 0.21 10.99
N PRO A 331 5.17 -0.92 11.72
CA PRO A 331 6.13 -2.02 11.58
C PRO A 331 6.15 -2.58 10.16
N ALA A 332 7.31 -3.08 9.72
CA ALA A 332 7.56 -3.53 8.35
C ALA A 332 8.01 -5.00 8.26
N TYR A 333 7.72 -5.82 9.28
CA TYR A 333 7.87 -7.29 9.17
C TYR A 333 6.88 -7.86 8.14
N CYS A 334 5.71 -7.22 8.01
CA CYS A 334 4.68 -7.57 7.06
C CYS A 334 4.18 -6.31 6.35
N ILE A 335 4.05 -6.38 5.03
CA ILE A 335 3.51 -5.31 4.19
C ILE A 335 2.38 -5.85 3.32
N THR A 336 1.53 -4.95 2.82
CA THR A 336 0.50 -5.38 1.86
C THR A 336 1.09 -5.58 0.47
N THR A 337 0.50 -6.49 -0.30
CA THR A 337 0.86 -6.70 -1.70
C THR A 337 0.77 -5.40 -2.52
N HIS A 338 -0.22 -4.54 -2.24
CA HIS A 338 -0.35 -3.22 -2.85
C HIS A 338 0.87 -2.32 -2.55
N LYS A 339 1.39 -2.34 -1.31
CA LYS A 339 2.58 -1.57 -0.94
C LYS A 339 3.86 -2.13 -1.56
N SER A 340 3.91 -3.43 -1.87
CA SER A 340 5.06 -4.05 -2.56
C SER A 340 5.15 -3.71 -4.05
N GLN A 341 4.09 -3.16 -4.66
CA GLN A 341 4.07 -2.82 -6.07
C GLN A 341 5.19 -1.85 -6.44
N GLY A 342 5.99 -2.21 -7.45
CA GLY A 342 7.13 -1.41 -7.91
C GLY A 342 8.39 -1.53 -7.06
N GLN A 343 8.35 -2.25 -5.93
CA GLN A 343 9.54 -2.55 -5.14
C GLN A 343 10.31 -3.74 -5.74
N THR A 344 11.61 -3.78 -5.46
CA THR A 344 12.44 -4.97 -5.67
C THR A 344 12.87 -5.47 -4.30
N LEU A 345 12.55 -6.73 -3.99
CA LEU A 345 12.84 -7.36 -2.70
C LEU A 345 13.87 -8.46 -2.90
N SER A 346 14.83 -8.57 -1.98
CA SER A 346 15.85 -9.62 -2.03
C SER A 346 15.22 -10.99 -1.82
N ASP A 347 14.38 -11.12 -0.79
CA ASP A 347 13.68 -12.33 -0.41
C ASP A 347 12.27 -11.98 0.05
N VAL A 348 11.30 -12.87 -0.14
CA VAL A 348 9.91 -12.60 0.24
C VAL A 348 9.15 -13.86 0.67
N VAL A 349 8.32 -13.70 1.69
CA VAL A 349 7.37 -14.72 2.13
C VAL A 349 5.96 -14.25 1.79
N ILE A 350 5.17 -15.06 1.10
CA ILE A 350 3.87 -14.64 0.57
C ILE A 350 2.75 -15.48 1.17
N ASP A 351 1.74 -14.81 1.71
CA ASP A 351 0.45 -15.42 2.02
C ASP A 351 -0.51 -15.30 0.83
N LEU A 352 -0.56 -16.32 -0.03
CA LEU A 352 -1.46 -16.37 -1.19
C LEU A 352 -2.94 -16.64 -0.83
N LYS A 353 -3.42 -16.13 0.31
CA LYS A 353 -4.83 -16.15 0.67
C LYS A 353 -5.56 -14.92 0.14
N LEU A 354 -6.11 -15.04 -1.07
CA LEU A 354 -6.89 -13.96 -1.67
C LEU A 354 -8.11 -13.59 -0.80
N PRO A 355 -8.45 -12.29 -0.71
CA PRO A 355 -9.76 -11.88 -0.22
C PRO A 355 -10.85 -12.49 -1.09
N ASN A 356 -11.95 -12.94 -0.48
CA ASN A 356 -13.17 -13.32 -1.20
C ASN A 356 -13.50 -12.25 -2.26
N GLU A 357 -13.83 -12.66 -3.48
CA GLU A 357 -14.21 -11.79 -4.62
C GLU A 357 -13.04 -11.07 -5.35
N THR A 358 -11.79 -11.48 -5.13
CA THR A 358 -10.65 -10.90 -5.88
C THR A 358 -10.38 -11.67 -7.17
N ASP A 359 -10.91 -11.16 -8.29
CA ASP A 359 -10.72 -11.73 -9.63
C ASP A 359 -9.67 -10.95 -10.46
N ASP A 360 -8.71 -10.32 -9.79
CA ASP A 360 -7.73 -9.46 -10.44
C ASP A 360 -6.39 -10.19 -10.62
N ILE A 361 -5.95 -10.34 -11.88
CA ILE A 361 -4.64 -10.91 -12.22
C ILE A 361 -3.48 -10.23 -11.49
N ALA A 362 -3.63 -8.93 -11.20
CA ALA A 362 -2.66 -8.16 -10.43
C ALA A 362 -2.43 -8.75 -9.04
N ALA A 363 -3.43 -9.42 -8.46
CA ALA A 363 -3.34 -10.03 -7.15
C ALA A 363 -2.32 -11.19 -7.08
N ILE A 364 -1.89 -11.71 -8.23
CA ILE A 364 -0.93 -12.81 -8.31
C ILE A 364 0.36 -12.33 -8.95
N TYR A 365 0.27 -11.57 -10.04
CA TYR A 365 1.45 -11.03 -10.70
C TYR A 365 2.26 -10.09 -9.79
N VAL A 366 1.59 -9.18 -9.07
CA VAL A 366 2.30 -8.19 -8.23
C VAL A 366 3.07 -8.84 -7.09
N PRO A 367 2.55 -9.82 -6.32
CA PRO A 367 3.33 -10.49 -5.28
C PRO A 367 4.49 -11.34 -5.78
N LEU A 368 4.40 -11.93 -6.98
CA LEU A 368 5.46 -12.78 -7.53
C LEU A 368 6.58 -11.97 -8.21
N SER A 369 6.24 -10.86 -8.87
CA SER A 369 7.19 -10.00 -9.60
C SER A 369 8.28 -9.23 -8.81
N PRO A 370 8.28 -9.07 -7.46
CA PRO A 370 9.28 -8.23 -6.78
C PRO A 370 10.65 -8.89 -6.63
N VAL A 371 10.74 -10.21 -6.71
CA VAL A 371 12.00 -10.95 -6.50
C VAL A 371 12.75 -11.23 -7.79
N LYS A 372 14.06 -11.48 -7.65
CA LYS A 372 14.96 -11.71 -8.79
C LYS A 372 14.96 -13.15 -9.28
N ARG A 373 14.78 -14.11 -8.38
CA ARG A 373 14.79 -15.55 -8.68
C ARG A 373 13.63 -16.25 -7.98
N LEU A 374 13.20 -17.40 -8.50
CA LEU A 374 12.15 -18.18 -7.84
C LEU A 374 12.57 -18.68 -6.45
N ALA A 375 13.87 -18.95 -6.27
CA ALA A 375 14.44 -19.38 -5.00
C ALA A 375 14.31 -18.34 -3.88
N ASP A 376 14.14 -17.07 -4.23
CA ASP A 376 14.04 -15.93 -3.31
C ASP A 376 12.60 -15.71 -2.80
N LEU A 377 11.70 -16.64 -3.10
CA LEU A 377 10.28 -16.58 -2.75
C LEU A 377 9.85 -17.84 -1.99
N ILE A 378 9.04 -17.67 -0.95
CA ILE A 378 8.31 -18.76 -0.28
C ILE A 378 6.82 -18.44 -0.23
N ILE A 379 5.98 -19.46 -0.40
CA ILE A 379 4.54 -19.37 -0.27
C ILE A 379 4.09 -20.11 0.99
N LEU A 380 3.38 -19.43 1.88
CA LEU A 380 3.04 -19.95 3.20
C LEU A 380 2.05 -21.12 3.19
N ARG A 381 1.20 -21.21 2.18
CA ARG A 381 0.13 -22.21 2.13
C ARG A 381 -0.20 -22.62 0.70
N HIS A 382 -0.76 -23.82 0.55
CA HIS A 382 -1.28 -24.29 -0.72
C HIS A 382 -2.33 -23.33 -1.31
N PHE A 383 -2.34 -23.24 -2.63
CA PHE A 383 -3.28 -22.46 -3.43
C PHE A 383 -3.68 -23.28 -4.67
N ASP A 384 -4.81 -22.94 -5.26
CA ASP A 384 -5.39 -23.67 -6.39
C ASP A 384 -4.76 -23.23 -7.72
N TYR A 385 -4.70 -24.12 -8.70
CA TYR A 385 -4.25 -23.85 -10.06
C TYR A 385 -5.04 -22.70 -10.72
N THR A 386 -6.32 -22.57 -10.38
CA THR A 386 -7.20 -21.49 -10.85
C THR A 386 -6.64 -20.08 -10.62
N PHE A 387 -5.75 -19.92 -9.64
CA PHE A 387 -5.04 -18.68 -9.40
C PHE A 387 -4.19 -18.27 -10.61
N LEU A 388 -3.30 -19.13 -11.10
CA LEU A 388 -2.40 -18.77 -12.21
C LEU A 388 -3.12 -18.56 -13.55
N THR A 389 -4.38 -18.96 -13.65
CA THR A 389 -5.20 -18.84 -14.87
C THR A 389 -6.17 -17.65 -14.85
N MET A 390 -6.09 -16.77 -13.85
CA MET A 390 -6.87 -15.53 -13.81
C MET A 390 -6.59 -14.65 -15.04
N LYS A 391 -7.66 -14.11 -15.63
CA LYS A 391 -7.57 -13.28 -16.84
C LYS A 391 -7.87 -11.81 -16.54
N PRO A 392 -7.20 -10.87 -17.24
CA PRO A 392 -7.53 -9.46 -17.18
C PRO A 392 -8.98 -9.24 -17.65
N SER A 393 -9.58 -8.15 -17.20
CA SER A 393 -10.94 -7.80 -17.63
C SER A 393 -10.99 -7.48 -19.14
N LYS A 394 -12.15 -7.63 -19.77
CA LYS A 394 -12.32 -7.34 -21.21
C LYS A 394 -11.87 -5.93 -21.58
N SER A 395 -12.19 -4.94 -20.76
CA SER A 395 -11.83 -3.55 -21.02
C SER A 395 -10.34 -3.27 -20.80
N GLN A 396 -9.70 -4.01 -19.90
CA GLN A 396 -8.24 -3.98 -19.69
C GLN A 396 -7.50 -4.58 -20.89
N LEU A 397 -7.95 -5.74 -21.40
CA LEU A 397 -7.40 -6.36 -22.61
C LEU A 397 -7.55 -5.44 -23.83
N ALA A 398 -8.73 -4.85 -24.02
CA ALA A 398 -8.97 -3.92 -25.13
C ALA A 398 -8.06 -2.69 -25.07
N GLU A 399 -7.77 -2.18 -23.86
CA GLU A 399 -6.83 -1.06 -23.71
C GLU A 399 -5.39 -1.46 -24.00
N ILE A 400 -4.95 -2.64 -23.55
CA ILE A 400 -3.62 -3.18 -23.88
C ILE A 400 -3.48 -3.33 -25.41
N GLU A 401 -4.47 -3.92 -26.08
CA GLU A 401 -4.46 -4.07 -27.54
C GLU A 401 -4.43 -2.71 -28.27
N ARG A 402 -5.18 -1.71 -27.77
CA ARG A 402 -5.14 -0.35 -28.30
C ARG A 402 -3.74 0.27 -28.19
N LEU A 403 -3.09 0.11 -27.03
CA LEU A 403 -1.73 0.62 -26.81
C LEU A 403 -0.69 -0.12 -27.66
N ASP A 404 -0.87 -1.42 -27.90
CA ASP A 404 -0.02 -2.19 -28.81
C ASP A 404 -0.10 -1.69 -30.25
N LYS A 405 -1.31 -1.36 -30.74
CA LYS A 405 -1.49 -0.73 -32.06
C LYS A 405 -0.79 0.63 -32.14
N LEU A 406 -0.99 1.48 -31.12
CA LEU A 406 -0.33 2.78 -31.05
C LEU A 406 1.20 2.67 -30.95
N TYR A 407 1.73 1.65 -30.30
CA TYR A 407 3.16 1.37 -30.25
C TYR A 407 3.72 1.10 -31.65
N LEU A 408 3.06 0.25 -32.45
CA LEU A 408 3.45 -0.02 -33.83
C LEU A 408 3.40 1.24 -34.71
N GLU A 409 2.39 2.08 -34.53
CA GLU A 409 2.30 3.38 -35.20
C GLU A 409 3.41 4.34 -34.78
N THR A 410 3.74 4.35 -33.49
CA THR A 410 4.85 5.16 -32.93
C THR A 410 6.17 4.72 -33.54
N GLN A 411 6.43 3.42 -33.66
CA GLN A 411 7.64 2.89 -34.31
C GLN A 411 7.74 3.33 -35.77
N LYS A 412 6.63 3.27 -36.53
CA LYS A 412 6.59 3.73 -37.93
C LYS A 412 6.80 5.23 -38.06
N ARG A 413 6.33 6.03 -37.10
CA ARG A 413 6.46 7.49 -37.12
C ARG A 413 7.87 7.96 -36.76
N PHE A 414 8.55 7.22 -35.87
CA PHE A 414 9.85 7.59 -35.31
C PHE A 414 10.92 6.54 -35.62
N ILE A 415 10.99 6.06 -36.86
CA ILE A 415 11.89 4.97 -37.30
C ILE A 415 13.35 5.24 -36.91
N GLU A 416 13.80 6.49 -36.94
CA GLU A 416 15.19 6.85 -36.63
C GLU A 416 15.57 6.64 -35.14
N TRP A 417 14.59 6.41 -34.26
CA TRP A 417 14.76 6.30 -32.81
C TRP A 417 14.48 4.89 -32.26
N PHE A 418 14.09 3.96 -33.13
CA PHE A 418 13.84 2.55 -32.82
C PHE A 418 14.79 1.65 -33.61
#